data_AF-A0A816KSN1-F1
#
_entry.id   AF-A0A816KSN1-F1
#
_cell.length_a   1.000
_cell.length_b   1.000
_cell.length_c   1.000
_cell.angle_alpha   90.00
_cell.angle_beta   90.00
_cell.angle_gamma   90.00
#
_symmetry.space_group_name_H-M   'P 1'
#
loop_
_entity.id
_entity.type
_entity.pdbx_description
1 polymer ?
#
loop_
_entity_poly.entity_id
_entity_poly.type
_entity_poly.pdbx_seq_one_letter_code
_entity_poly.pdbx_strand_id
1 'polypeptide(L)'
;MQGYQQRLIIFTLFITVAYGKLLIGYFDAKAPTTLIEPHSTIYDTHIELWTTLTGCPNSKCSCTVNSPQLADDSYLVTFLATQNHTGYVMISDLKPNSNYSLTLACMDEDSHPSLTIQRKTDYGRPSAPKGIRSELVANKLKITWLPVTPPESFTHYKLTIDTTYEDIGKDKTSYEMEEKYADGVKHKIRIQACYKNFQNHILCSNSGDDETTFLISTVAPPVITTSANSPAVTPIPTVAATTQQTATPMPVASTTIKSLGVHSYSVSVLMIFLSLFFLS
;
A
#
# COMPACT_ATOMS: atom_id res chain seq x y z
N MET A 1 46.69 -17.72 -65.88
CA MET A 1 46.29 -17.90 -64.46
C MET A 1 45.63 -16.66 -63.83
N GLN A 2 45.93 -15.44 -64.26
CA GLN A 2 45.36 -14.20 -63.70
C GLN A 2 43.82 -14.08 -63.81
N GLY A 3 43.23 -14.54 -64.92
CA GLY A 3 41.77 -14.48 -65.11
C GLY A 3 40.95 -15.45 -64.24
N TYR A 4 41.56 -16.48 -63.66
CA TYR A 4 40.87 -17.44 -62.79
C TYR A 4 40.67 -16.87 -61.37
N GLN A 5 41.70 -16.18 -60.85
CA GLN A 5 41.65 -15.50 -59.55
C GLN A 5 40.60 -14.39 -59.53
N GLN A 6 40.48 -13.61 -60.61
CA GLN A 6 39.50 -12.53 -60.71
C GLN A 6 38.05 -13.05 -60.78
N ARG A 7 37.82 -14.17 -61.47
CA ARG A 7 36.50 -14.82 -61.51
C ARG A 7 36.11 -15.46 -60.18
N LEU A 8 37.08 -16.03 -59.45
CA LEU A 8 36.85 -16.62 -58.14
C LEU A 8 36.45 -15.54 -57.11
N ILE A 9 37.13 -14.38 -57.10
CA ILE A 9 36.82 -13.26 -56.20
C ILE A 9 35.41 -12.71 -56.45
N ILE A 10 35.02 -12.53 -57.73
CA ILE A 10 33.68 -12.06 -58.09
C ILE A 10 32.61 -13.07 -57.67
N PHE A 11 32.86 -14.36 -57.86
CA PHE A 11 31.90 -15.41 -57.49
C PHE A 11 31.72 -15.49 -55.96
N THR A 12 32.79 -15.39 -55.18
CA THR A 12 32.72 -15.36 -53.71
C THR A 12 31.97 -14.12 -53.21
N LEU A 13 32.20 -12.94 -53.79
CA LEU A 13 31.46 -11.72 -53.45
C LEU A 13 29.96 -11.85 -53.75
N PHE A 14 29.58 -12.45 -54.88
CA PHE A 14 28.18 -12.70 -55.21
C PHE A 14 27.52 -13.69 -54.25
N ILE A 15 28.21 -14.76 -53.87
CA ILE A 15 27.71 -15.73 -52.88
C ILE A 15 27.54 -15.05 -51.52
N THR A 16 28.50 -14.25 -51.06
CA THR A 16 28.39 -13.55 -49.76
C THR A 16 27.27 -12.51 -49.75
N VAL A 17 27.03 -11.78 -50.85
CA VAL A 17 25.92 -10.82 -50.93
C VAL A 17 24.56 -11.53 -51.04
N ALA A 18 24.47 -12.63 -51.78
CA ALA A 18 23.24 -13.41 -51.91
C ALA A 18 22.88 -14.11 -50.59
N TYR A 19 23.84 -14.76 -49.92
CA TYR A 19 23.64 -15.35 -48.61
C TYR A 19 23.42 -14.30 -47.53
N GLY A 20 24.08 -13.14 -47.62
CA GLY A 20 23.84 -11.99 -46.73
C GLY A 20 22.40 -11.50 -46.83
N LYS A 21 21.85 -11.33 -48.04
CA LYS A 21 20.43 -10.96 -48.22
C LYS A 21 19.46 -12.05 -47.80
N LEU A 22 19.79 -13.33 -48.03
CA LEU A 22 18.96 -14.46 -47.61
C LEU A 22 18.92 -14.56 -46.06
N LEU A 23 20.05 -14.33 -45.39
CA LEU A 23 20.13 -14.29 -43.93
C LEU A 23 19.42 -13.05 -43.37
N ILE A 24 19.61 -11.86 -43.95
CA ILE A 24 18.90 -10.64 -43.52
C ILE A 24 17.38 -10.79 -43.68
N GLY A 25 16.89 -11.42 -44.75
CA GLY A 25 15.47 -11.71 -44.94
C GLY A 25 14.90 -12.78 -44.00
N TYR A 26 15.74 -13.69 -43.49
CA TYR A 26 15.32 -14.73 -42.53
C TYR A 26 15.28 -14.23 -41.09
N PHE A 27 16.05 -13.18 -40.76
CA PHE A 27 16.05 -12.56 -39.42
C PHE A 27 15.03 -11.43 -39.26
N ASP A 28 14.26 -11.09 -40.31
CA ASP A 28 13.15 -10.14 -40.22
C ASP A 28 11.81 -10.81 -39.87
N ALA A 29 11.86 -12.06 -39.37
CA ALA A 29 10.71 -12.68 -38.74
C ALA A 29 10.42 -11.93 -37.44
N LYS A 30 9.49 -10.97 -37.51
CA LYS A 30 8.93 -10.25 -36.36
C LYS A 30 8.60 -11.26 -35.26
N ALA A 31 9.36 -11.21 -34.16
CA ALA A 31 9.13 -12.10 -33.03
C ALA A 31 7.68 -11.90 -32.55
N PRO A 32 6.91 -12.98 -32.32
CA PRO A 32 5.52 -12.85 -31.91
C PRO A 32 5.44 -12.06 -30.59
N THR A 33 4.50 -11.13 -30.51
CA THR A 33 4.28 -10.36 -29.29
C THR A 33 3.81 -11.30 -28.20
N THR A 34 4.57 -11.37 -27.12
CA THR A 34 4.26 -12.20 -25.95
C THR A 34 4.17 -11.33 -24.72
N LEU A 35 3.19 -11.65 -23.87
CA LEU A 35 2.98 -10.97 -22.60
C LEU A 35 3.46 -11.89 -21.48
N ILE A 36 4.46 -11.43 -20.74
CA ILE A 36 5.03 -12.18 -19.62
C ILE A 36 4.17 -11.94 -18.38
N GLU A 37 3.99 -12.97 -17.55
CA GLU A 37 3.22 -12.85 -16.32
C GLU A 37 3.76 -11.69 -15.46
N PRO A 38 2.91 -10.71 -15.10
CA PRO A 38 3.37 -9.52 -14.42
C PRO A 38 3.77 -9.84 -12.99
N HIS A 39 4.86 -9.22 -12.54
CA HIS A 39 5.09 -9.09 -11.11
C HIS A 39 4.01 -8.15 -10.54
N SER A 40 3.33 -8.59 -9.48
CA SER A 40 2.26 -7.82 -8.88
C SER A 40 2.53 -7.57 -7.41
N THR A 41 2.36 -6.32 -6.99
CA THR A 41 2.34 -5.95 -5.57
C THR A 41 0.92 -5.59 -5.17
N ILE A 42 0.45 -6.17 -4.08
CA ILE A 42 -0.93 -6.03 -3.59
C ILE A 42 -0.91 -5.18 -2.34
N TYR A 43 -1.77 -4.16 -2.31
CA TYR A 43 -2.04 -3.34 -1.15
C TYR A 43 -3.52 -3.47 -0.76
N ASP A 44 -3.93 -2.69 0.25
CA ASP A 44 -5.29 -2.69 0.77
C ASP A 44 -6.31 -2.15 -0.24
N THR A 45 -5.98 -1.05 -0.90
CA THR A 45 -6.89 -0.36 -1.84
C THR A 45 -6.32 -0.21 -3.25
N HIS A 46 -5.14 -0.76 -3.53
CA HIS A 46 -4.59 -0.71 -4.88
C HIS A 46 -3.75 -1.94 -5.23
N ILE A 47 -3.65 -2.20 -6.53
CA ILE A 47 -2.80 -3.24 -7.11
C ILE A 47 -1.83 -2.56 -8.07
N GLU A 48 -0.55 -2.88 -7.92
CA GLU A 48 0.51 -2.50 -8.84
C GLU A 48 0.89 -3.68 -9.71
N LEU A 49 0.91 -3.49 -11.03
CA LEU A 49 1.29 -4.49 -12.01
C LEU A 49 2.48 -3.99 -12.83
N TRP A 50 3.51 -4.82 -12.88
CA TRP A 50 4.70 -4.61 -13.70
C TRP A 50 4.75 -5.69 -14.76
N THR A 51 4.60 -5.31 -16.03
CA THR A 51 4.70 -6.25 -17.16
C THR A 51 5.78 -5.80 -18.14
N THR A 52 6.41 -6.78 -18.77
CA THR A 52 7.33 -6.56 -19.88
C THR A 52 6.66 -7.05 -21.15
N LEU A 53 6.53 -6.17 -22.13
CA LEU A 53 6.01 -6.52 -23.45
C LEU A 53 7.18 -6.78 -24.39
N THR A 54 7.35 -8.03 -24.82
CA THR A 54 8.37 -8.39 -25.82
C THR A 54 7.78 -8.42 -27.22
N GLY A 55 8.56 -8.06 -28.22
CA GLY A 55 8.13 -8.08 -29.64
C GLY A 55 7.34 -6.85 -30.10
N CYS A 56 7.34 -5.75 -29.33
CA CYS A 56 6.71 -4.49 -29.74
C CYS A 56 7.75 -3.45 -30.17
N PRO A 57 7.96 -3.22 -31.48
CA PRO A 57 8.87 -2.19 -31.94
C PRO A 57 8.30 -0.78 -31.65
N ASN A 58 9.00 -0.06 -30.77
CA ASN A 58 9.03 1.39 -30.60
C ASN A 58 7.75 2.17 -30.98
N SER A 59 6.78 2.25 -30.05
CA SER A 59 5.67 3.24 -29.95
C SER A 59 4.26 2.88 -30.44
N LYS A 60 4.00 1.68 -30.98
CA LYS A 60 2.65 1.34 -31.51
C LYS A 60 1.77 0.46 -30.62
N CYS A 61 2.29 -0.21 -29.60
CA CYS A 61 1.44 -1.05 -28.76
C CYS A 61 0.69 -0.23 -27.73
N SER A 62 -0.63 -0.37 -27.73
CA SER A 62 -1.49 0.14 -26.67
C SER A 62 -1.96 -1.04 -25.84
N CYS A 63 -1.80 -0.96 -24.52
CA CYS A 63 -2.31 -1.95 -23.60
C CYS A 63 -3.47 -1.36 -22.82
N THR A 64 -4.51 -2.16 -22.64
CA THR A 64 -5.71 -1.85 -21.86
C THR A 64 -5.84 -2.87 -20.75
N VAL A 65 -6.32 -2.43 -19.58
CA VAL A 65 -6.68 -3.31 -18.49
C VAL A 65 -8.19 -3.29 -18.37
N ASN A 66 -8.78 -4.46 -18.55
CA ASN A 66 -10.21 -4.68 -18.41
C ASN A 66 -10.44 -5.57 -17.20
N SER A 67 -11.44 -5.22 -16.39
CA SER A 67 -11.90 -6.07 -15.31
C SER A 67 -13.41 -5.96 -15.21
N PRO A 68 -14.15 -7.08 -15.28
CA PRO A 68 -15.61 -7.06 -15.14
C PRO A 68 -16.06 -6.43 -13.82
N GLN A 69 -15.26 -6.60 -12.76
CA GLN A 69 -15.55 -6.05 -11.44
C GLN A 69 -15.33 -4.53 -11.35
N LEU A 70 -14.64 -3.92 -12.32
CA LEU A 70 -14.34 -2.48 -12.32
C LEU A 70 -15.39 -1.65 -13.09
N ALA A 71 -16.43 -2.29 -13.64
CA ALA A 71 -17.41 -1.61 -14.50
C ALA A 71 -18.38 -0.68 -13.74
N ASP A 72 -18.58 -0.90 -12.44
CA ASP A 72 -19.61 -0.23 -11.64
C ASP A 72 -19.08 0.83 -10.65
N ASP A 73 -17.75 0.90 -10.40
CA ASP A 73 -17.19 1.89 -9.48
C ASP A 73 -16.12 2.81 -10.12
N SER A 74 -15.87 3.95 -9.50
CA SER A 74 -14.91 4.97 -9.94
C SER A 74 -13.48 4.58 -9.58
N TYR A 75 -12.89 3.64 -10.31
CA TYR A 75 -11.49 3.26 -10.14
C TYR A 75 -10.56 4.15 -10.95
N LEU A 76 -9.41 4.51 -10.38
CA LEU A 76 -8.37 5.21 -11.13
C LEU A 76 -7.37 4.18 -11.65
N VAL A 77 -7.35 4.03 -12.98
CA VAL A 77 -6.31 3.24 -13.66
C VAL A 77 -5.28 4.20 -14.21
N THR A 78 -4.08 4.16 -13.63
CA THR A 78 -2.94 4.96 -14.10
C THR A 78 -1.97 4.07 -14.84
N PHE A 79 -1.79 4.35 -16.12
CA PHE A 79 -0.76 3.72 -16.95
C PHE A 79 0.48 4.61 -16.97
N LEU A 80 1.59 4.10 -16.42
CA LEU A 80 2.89 4.72 -16.58
C LEU A 80 3.70 3.83 -17.53
N ALA A 81 3.73 4.22 -18.81
CA ALA A 81 4.65 3.59 -19.75
C ALA A 81 6.08 4.02 -19.36
N THR A 82 6.92 3.07 -18.97
CA THR A 82 8.33 3.34 -18.70
C THR A 82 9.15 3.16 -19.98
N GLN A 83 10.26 3.90 -20.08
CA GLN A 83 11.26 3.66 -21.13
C GLN A 83 11.70 2.18 -21.04
N ASN A 84 11.89 1.52 -22.19
CA ASN A 84 12.32 0.11 -22.33
C ASN A 84 11.23 -0.98 -22.33
N HIS A 85 10.05 -0.72 -22.89
CA HIS A 85 9.00 -1.74 -23.11
C HIS A 85 8.42 -2.38 -21.84
N THR A 86 8.72 -1.83 -20.67
CA THR A 86 8.06 -2.15 -19.41
C THR A 86 6.86 -1.23 -19.19
N GLY A 87 5.70 -1.83 -19.00
CA GLY A 87 4.48 -1.12 -18.63
C GLY A 87 4.24 -1.24 -17.12
N TYR A 88 3.95 -0.12 -16.48
CA TYR A 88 3.43 -0.09 -15.12
C TYR A 88 1.95 0.29 -15.15
N VAL A 89 1.13 -0.49 -14.46
CA VAL A 89 -0.28 -0.18 -14.25
C VAL A 89 -0.56 -0.15 -12.76
N MET A 90 -1.09 0.97 -12.29
CA MET A 90 -1.65 1.09 -10.94
C MET A 90 -3.16 1.18 -11.05
N ILE A 91 -3.85 0.33 -10.30
CA ILE A 91 -5.31 0.35 -10.16
C ILE A 91 -5.58 0.70 -8.70
N SER A 92 -6.14 1.87 -8.43
CA SER A 92 -6.46 2.32 -7.07
C SER A 92 -7.95 2.29 -6.77
N ASP A 93 -8.27 2.60 -5.51
CA ASP A 93 -9.63 2.68 -4.97
C ASP A 93 -10.39 1.36 -5.01
N LEU A 94 -9.64 0.25 -4.97
CA LEU A 94 -10.17 -1.10 -4.88
C LEU A 94 -10.80 -1.34 -3.51
N LYS A 95 -11.88 -2.11 -3.51
CA LYS A 95 -12.50 -2.61 -2.30
C LYS A 95 -11.52 -3.57 -1.61
N PRO A 96 -11.24 -3.39 -0.31
CA PRO A 96 -10.36 -4.30 0.40
C PRO A 96 -10.92 -5.73 0.51
N ASN A 97 -10.05 -6.71 0.76
CA ASN A 97 -10.37 -8.14 0.91
C ASN A 97 -11.24 -8.72 -0.21
N SER A 98 -11.06 -8.25 -1.44
CA SER A 98 -11.88 -8.61 -2.59
C SER A 98 -11.04 -9.28 -3.68
N ASN A 99 -11.61 -10.30 -4.34
CA ASN A 99 -10.96 -10.98 -5.45
C ASN A 99 -11.26 -10.24 -6.76
N TYR A 100 -10.22 -9.87 -7.48
CA TYR A 100 -10.28 -9.19 -8.77
C TYR A 100 -9.72 -10.09 -9.87
N SER A 101 -10.39 -10.07 -11.02
CA SER A 101 -9.90 -10.67 -12.26
C SER A 101 -9.52 -9.55 -13.21
N LEU A 102 -8.22 -9.40 -13.47
CA LEU A 102 -7.66 -8.33 -14.28
C LEU A 102 -7.19 -8.93 -15.60
N THR A 103 -7.74 -8.46 -16.71
CA THR A 103 -7.34 -8.86 -18.06
C THR A 103 -6.52 -7.73 -18.67
N LEU A 104 -5.22 -7.95 -18.82
CA LEU A 104 -4.34 -7.07 -19.56
C LEU A 104 -4.36 -7.51 -21.03
N ALA A 105 -4.85 -6.66 -21.92
CA ALA A 105 -4.88 -6.89 -23.35
C ALA A 105 -4.04 -5.84 -24.07
N CYS A 106 -3.06 -6.27 -24.85
CA CYS A 106 -2.26 -5.38 -25.68
C CYS A 106 -2.65 -5.54 -27.14
N MET A 107 -2.77 -4.43 -27.85
CA MET A 107 -3.02 -4.40 -29.29
C MET A 107 -1.69 -4.23 -30.02
N ASP A 108 -1.37 -5.18 -30.90
CA ASP A 108 -0.42 -5.03 -32.00
C ASP A 108 -1.19 -5.16 -33.34
N GLU A 109 -0.60 -4.71 -34.45
CA GLU A 109 -1.21 -4.73 -35.79
C GLU A 109 -1.66 -6.16 -36.21
N ASP A 110 -0.94 -7.18 -35.74
CA ASP A 110 -1.13 -8.58 -36.15
C ASP A 110 -1.71 -9.49 -35.06
N SER A 111 -1.68 -9.07 -33.79
CA SER A 111 -2.03 -9.94 -32.66
C SER A 111 -2.60 -9.16 -31.47
N HIS A 112 -3.47 -9.84 -30.71
CA HIS A 112 -4.11 -9.29 -29.52
C HIS A 112 -3.77 -10.15 -28.30
N PRO A 113 -2.49 -10.19 -27.87
CA PRO A 113 -2.13 -10.96 -26.69
C PRO A 113 -2.88 -10.42 -25.47
N SER A 114 -3.52 -11.33 -24.74
CA SER A 114 -4.20 -11.03 -23.50
C SER A 114 -3.74 -11.97 -22.40
N LEU A 115 -3.57 -11.43 -21.19
CA LEU A 115 -3.28 -12.18 -19.99
C LEU A 115 -4.31 -11.85 -18.93
N THR A 116 -4.91 -12.87 -18.33
CA THR A 116 -5.79 -12.71 -17.17
C THR A 116 -5.06 -13.12 -15.91
N ILE A 117 -5.05 -12.25 -14.90
CA ILE A 117 -4.52 -12.53 -13.58
C ILE A 117 -5.65 -12.40 -12.55
N GLN A 118 -5.61 -13.27 -11.54
CA GLN A 118 -6.47 -13.17 -10.38
C GLN A 118 -5.66 -12.70 -9.18
N ARG A 119 -6.14 -11.66 -8.51
CA ARG A 119 -5.49 -11.06 -7.34
C ARG A 119 -6.52 -10.71 -6.30
N LYS A 120 -6.19 -10.98 -5.04
CA LYS A 120 -7.04 -10.63 -3.89
C LYS A 120 -6.44 -9.41 -3.21
N THR A 121 -7.19 -8.32 -3.06
CA THR A 121 -6.73 -7.17 -2.27
C THR A 121 -6.58 -7.53 -0.81
N ASP A 122 -5.69 -6.82 -0.14
CA ASP A 122 -5.46 -7.02 1.28
C ASP A 122 -6.64 -6.54 2.13
N TYR A 123 -6.68 -6.87 3.42
CA TYR A 123 -7.59 -6.22 4.34
C TYR A 123 -7.30 -4.73 4.42
N GLY A 124 -8.39 -3.96 4.42
CA GLY A 124 -8.35 -2.51 4.60
C GLY A 124 -7.85 -2.15 5.99
N ARG A 125 -7.53 -0.87 6.18
CA ARG A 125 -7.35 -0.32 7.52
C ARG A 125 -8.58 -0.67 8.39
N PRO A 126 -8.42 -1.31 9.56
CA PRO A 126 -9.54 -1.64 10.43
C PRO A 126 -10.29 -0.38 10.87
N SER A 127 -11.57 -0.54 11.19
CA SER A 127 -12.33 0.51 11.87
C SER A 127 -11.81 0.71 13.29
N ALA A 128 -11.92 1.93 13.81
CA ALA A 128 -11.57 2.22 15.21
C ALA A 128 -12.51 1.47 16.17
N PRO A 129 -11.99 0.98 17.32
CA PRO A 129 -12.83 0.44 18.39
C PRO A 129 -13.78 1.51 18.91
N LYS A 130 -15.07 1.16 19.04
CA LYS A 130 -16.12 2.09 19.48
C LYS A 130 -16.53 1.82 20.92
N GLY A 131 -17.22 2.79 21.53
CA GLY A 131 -17.84 2.60 22.85
C GLY A 131 -16.80 2.40 23.95
N ILE A 132 -15.67 3.08 23.86
CA ILE A 132 -14.61 3.05 24.87
C ILE A 132 -15.16 3.65 26.16
N ARG A 133 -15.10 2.89 27.25
CA ARG A 133 -15.54 3.28 28.59
C ARG A 133 -14.48 2.91 29.62
N SER A 134 -14.39 3.69 30.68
CA SER A 134 -13.54 3.39 31.82
C SER A 134 -14.36 3.27 33.09
N GLU A 135 -14.06 2.28 33.91
CA GLU A 135 -14.64 2.10 35.25
C GLU A 135 -13.51 1.84 36.26
N LEU A 136 -13.67 2.33 37.49
CA LEU A 136 -12.76 1.99 38.59
C LEU A 136 -13.32 0.74 39.29
N VAL A 137 -12.59 -0.37 39.23
CA VAL A 137 -12.98 -1.65 39.86
C VAL A 137 -11.88 -2.06 40.82
N ALA A 138 -12.19 -2.13 42.12
CA ALA A 138 -11.23 -2.53 43.16
C ALA A 138 -9.89 -1.76 43.09
N ASN A 139 -9.96 -0.43 42.96
CA ASN A 139 -8.81 0.48 42.81
C ASN A 139 -7.97 0.31 41.53
N LYS A 140 -8.46 -0.45 40.54
CA LYS A 140 -7.85 -0.57 39.22
C LYS A 140 -8.73 0.10 38.17
N LEU A 141 -8.13 0.83 37.25
CA LEU A 141 -8.89 1.33 36.10
C LEU A 141 -9.07 0.18 35.11
N LYS A 142 -10.33 -0.15 34.83
CA LYS A 142 -10.70 -1.11 33.81
C LYS A 142 -11.28 -0.35 32.63
N ILE A 143 -10.67 -0.53 31.48
CA ILE A 143 -11.11 0.04 30.21
C ILE A 143 -11.86 -1.04 29.45
N THR A 144 -12.97 -0.69 28.83
CA THR A 144 -13.79 -1.60 28.00
C THR A 144 -14.12 -0.94 26.67
N TRP A 145 -14.29 -1.74 25.63
CA TRP A 145 -14.65 -1.28 24.28
C TRP A 145 -15.52 -2.30 23.56
N LEU A 146 -16.19 -1.89 22.48
CA LEU A 146 -16.95 -2.79 21.62
C LEU A 146 -16.02 -3.50 20.63
N PRO A 147 -16.27 -4.79 20.31
CA PRO A 147 -15.53 -5.49 19.27
C PRO A 147 -15.57 -4.78 17.91
N VAL A 148 -14.44 -4.74 17.21
CA VAL A 148 -14.38 -4.20 15.84
C VAL A 148 -15.03 -5.18 14.85
N THR A 149 -15.83 -4.63 13.94
CA THR A 149 -16.51 -5.37 12.88
C THR A 149 -15.99 -4.94 11.50
N PRO A 150 -15.65 -5.87 10.60
CA PRO A 150 -15.76 -7.32 10.79
C PRO A 150 -14.54 -7.92 11.52
N PRO A 151 -14.70 -9.02 12.29
CA PRO A 151 -13.65 -9.53 13.19
C PRO A 151 -12.42 -10.09 12.47
N GLU A 152 -12.54 -10.45 11.19
CA GLU A 152 -11.45 -10.91 10.35
C GLU A 152 -10.54 -9.77 9.84
N SER A 153 -10.97 -8.51 9.95
CA SER A 153 -10.20 -7.40 9.39
C SER A 153 -8.99 -6.99 10.23
N PHE A 154 -8.76 -7.59 11.41
CA PHE A 154 -7.67 -7.20 12.31
C PHE A 154 -7.13 -8.38 13.13
N THR A 155 -5.91 -8.25 13.66
CA THR A 155 -5.21 -9.33 14.37
C THR A 155 -5.04 -9.06 15.86
N HIS A 156 -4.92 -7.80 16.27
CA HIS A 156 -4.75 -7.38 17.66
C HIS A 156 -5.23 -5.93 17.86
N TYR A 157 -5.50 -5.56 19.10
CA TYR A 157 -5.61 -4.16 19.49
C TYR A 157 -4.25 -3.62 19.92
N LYS A 158 -3.99 -2.36 19.63
CA LYS A 158 -2.89 -1.60 20.20
C LYS A 158 -3.47 -0.64 21.23
N LEU A 159 -3.19 -0.88 22.50
CA LEU A 159 -3.50 0.06 23.58
C LEU A 159 -2.29 0.97 23.78
N THR A 160 -2.52 2.28 23.87
CA THR A 160 -1.49 3.27 24.18
C THR A 160 -1.94 4.08 25.38
N ILE A 161 -1.10 4.11 26.40
CA ILE A 161 -1.27 4.89 27.63
C ILE A 161 -0.12 5.89 27.65
N ASP A 162 -0.44 7.16 27.43
CA ASP A 162 0.49 8.26 27.21
C ASP A 162 1.46 7.99 26.04
N THR A 163 2.63 7.43 26.33
CA THR A 163 3.68 7.06 25.35
C THR A 163 3.98 5.57 25.31
N THR A 164 3.49 4.82 26.29
CA THR A 164 3.66 3.36 26.39
C THR A 164 2.57 2.66 25.60
N TYR A 165 2.91 1.58 24.90
CA TYR A 165 1.93 0.80 24.17
C TYR A 165 2.05 -0.69 24.50
N GLU A 166 0.93 -1.39 24.34
CA GLU A 166 0.80 -2.82 24.53
C GLU A 166 -0.11 -3.41 23.44
N ASP A 167 0.28 -4.57 22.92
CA ASP A 167 -0.54 -5.33 22.00
C ASP A 167 -1.47 -6.27 22.78
N ILE A 168 -2.76 -6.12 22.56
CA ILE A 168 -3.82 -6.87 23.22
C ILE A 168 -4.45 -7.82 22.20
N GLY A 169 -4.68 -9.07 22.57
CA GLY A 169 -5.37 -10.05 21.73
C GLY A 169 -6.72 -9.56 21.21
N LYS A 170 -7.05 -9.89 19.95
CA LYS A 170 -8.29 -9.44 19.29
C LYS A 170 -9.58 -9.89 19.96
N ASP A 171 -9.52 -10.95 20.76
CA ASP A 171 -10.64 -11.52 21.54
C ASP A 171 -10.94 -10.71 22.82
N LYS A 172 -10.06 -9.78 23.21
CA LYS A 172 -10.25 -8.94 24.38
C LYS A 172 -11.08 -7.72 24.04
N THR A 173 -12.01 -7.40 24.93
CA THR A 173 -12.83 -6.18 24.91
C THR A 173 -12.68 -5.38 26.19
N SER A 174 -11.67 -5.72 26.98
CA SER A 174 -11.37 -5.06 28.24
C SER A 174 -9.89 -5.19 28.59
N TYR A 175 -9.37 -4.18 29.29
CA TYR A 175 -8.02 -4.13 29.83
C TYR A 175 -8.05 -3.57 31.25
N GLU A 176 -7.38 -4.24 32.18
CA GLU A 176 -7.20 -3.74 33.55
C GLU A 176 -5.80 -3.13 33.65
N MET A 177 -5.74 -1.85 34.00
CA MET A 177 -4.49 -1.14 34.17
C MET A 177 -3.72 -1.64 35.39
N GLU A 178 -2.40 -1.66 35.26
CA GLU A 178 -1.49 -1.85 36.38
C GLU A 178 -1.62 -0.72 37.42
N GLU A 179 -1.34 -1.03 38.67
CA GLU A 179 -1.41 -0.09 39.80
C GLU A 179 -0.52 1.16 39.62
N LYS A 180 0.51 1.09 38.77
CA LYS A 180 1.40 2.21 38.47
C LYS A 180 0.70 3.41 37.82
N TYR A 181 -0.45 3.22 37.18
CA TYR A 181 -1.26 4.30 36.58
C TYR A 181 -2.31 4.86 37.55
N ALA A 182 -2.31 4.39 38.80
CA ALA A 182 -3.25 4.79 39.84
C ALA A 182 -2.64 5.93 40.70
N ASP A 183 -1.97 6.88 40.05
CA ASP A 183 -1.08 7.89 40.64
C ASP A 183 -1.73 9.26 40.89
N GLY A 184 -3.01 9.43 40.54
CA GLY A 184 -3.71 10.70 40.65
C GLY A 184 -3.58 11.60 39.42
N VAL A 185 -2.89 11.15 38.36
CA VAL A 185 -2.59 11.94 37.16
C VAL A 185 -3.61 11.66 36.04
N LYS A 186 -3.75 12.61 35.11
CA LYS A 186 -4.51 12.40 33.88
C LYS A 186 -3.68 11.58 32.91
N HIS A 187 -4.23 10.46 32.46
CA HIS A 187 -3.63 9.64 31.43
C HIS A 187 -4.43 9.72 30.13
N LYS A 188 -3.71 9.77 29.02
CA LYS A 188 -4.28 9.74 27.67
C LYS A 188 -4.30 8.30 27.19
N ILE A 189 -5.50 7.78 26.96
CA ILE A 189 -5.70 6.39 26.53
C ILE A 189 -6.18 6.38 25.08
N ARG A 190 -5.55 5.53 24.28
CA ARG A 190 -5.92 5.29 22.88
C ARG A 190 -5.96 3.80 22.60
N ILE A 191 -7.02 3.35 21.94
CA ILE A 191 -7.17 1.96 21.49
C ILE A 191 -7.31 1.97 19.98
N GLN A 192 -6.50 1.17 19.29
CA GLN A 192 -6.55 1.03 17.84
C GLN A 192 -6.68 -0.45 17.49
N ALA A 193 -7.47 -0.78 16.47
CA ALA A 193 -7.44 -2.12 15.90
C ALA A 193 -6.37 -2.18 14.81
N CYS A 194 -5.50 -3.19 14.86
CA CYS A 194 -4.35 -3.30 13.99
C CYS A 194 -4.36 -4.64 13.24
N TYR A 195 -3.96 -4.56 11.98
CA TYR A 195 -3.85 -5.67 11.06
C TYR A 195 -2.43 -5.72 10.50
N LYS A 196 -1.95 -6.92 10.16
CA LYS A 196 -0.64 -7.12 9.53
C LYS A 196 -0.84 -7.60 8.11
N ASN A 197 -0.48 -6.76 7.15
CA ASN A 197 -0.72 -6.95 5.73
C ASN A 197 0.20 -8.06 5.13
N PHE A 198 -0.03 -8.45 3.88
CA PHE A 198 0.75 -9.48 3.19
C PHE A 198 2.23 -9.10 3.02
N GLN A 199 2.55 -7.81 3.09
CA GLN A 199 3.92 -7.27 3.09
C GLN A 199 4.52 -7.15 4.50
N ASN A 200 3.88 -7.73 5.51
CA ASN A 200 4.35 -7.71 6.90
C ASN A 200 4.30 -6.30 7.56
N HIS A 201 3.61 -5.33 6.96
CA HIS A 201 3.36 -4.00 7.53
C HIS A 201 2.15 -3.99 8.46
N ILE A 202 2.25 -3.27 9.57
CA ILE A 202 1.16 -3.10 10.53
C ILE A 202 0.36 -1.85 10.17
N LEU A 203 -0.93 -2.03 9.91
CA LEU A 203 -1.90 -0.97 9.64
C LEU A 203 -2.90 -0.90 10.79
N CYS A 204 -2.93 0.23 11.49
CA CYS A 204 -3.85 0.46 12.59
C CYS A 204 -4.96 1.43 12.20
N SER A 205 -6.13 1.29 12.83
CA SER A 205 -7.25 2.22 12.69
C SER A 205 -6.82 3.65 13.01
N ASN A 206 -7.41 4.63 12.32
CA ASN A 206 -7.17 6.04 12.62
C ASN A 206 -7.63 6.35 14.04
N SER A 207 -6.84 7.12 14.77
CA SER A 207 -7.15 7.54 16.13
C SER A 207 -8.07 8.76 16.21
N GLY A 208 -8.66 9.17 15.09
CA GLY A 208 -9.15 10.53 14.84
C GLY A 208 -10.23 10.99 15.82
N ASP A 209 -11.11 10.09 16.25
CA ASP A 209 -12.33 10.49 16.98
C ASP A 209 -12.52 9.77 18.33
N ASP A 210 -11.75 8.72 18.63
CA ASP A 210 -11.95 7.86 19.82
C ASP A 210 -10.81 7.97 20.85
N GLU A 211 -10.11 9.10 20.87
CA GLU A 211 -9.16 9.38 21.94
C GLU A 211 -9.93 9.78 23.21
N THR A 212 -9.75 9.03 24.29
CA THR A 212 -10.39 9.35 25.57
C THR A 212 -9.34 9.67 26.62
N THR A 213 -9.48 10.83 27.25
CA THR A 213 -8.60 11.26 28.35
C THR A 213 -9.35 11.05 29.66
N PHE A 214 -8.71 10.40 30.62
CA PHE A 214 -9.29 10.14 31.94
C PHE A 214 -8.37 10.66 33.04
N LEU A 215 -8.96 11.18 34.12
CA LEU A 215 -8.25 11.45 35.37
C LEU A 215 -8.39 10.20 36.24
N ILE A 216 -7.28 9.53 36.56
CA ILE A 216 -7.30 8.38 37.46
C ILE A 216 -6.95 8.89 38.86
N SER A 217 -7.95 9.28 39.64
CA SER A 217 -7.72 9.67 41.04
C SER A 217 -8.01 8.48 41.97
N THR A 218 -6.97 7.97 42.62
CA THR A 218 -7.05 6.95 43.68
C THR A 218 -7.28 7.53 45.06
N VAL A 219 -7.42 8.86 45.17
CA VAL A 219 -7.73 9.48 46.46
C VAL A 219 -9.12 8.99 46.85
N ALA A 220 -9.16 8.02 47.77
CA ALA A 220 -10.40 7.64 48.43
C ALA A 220 -11.10 8.93 48.84
N PRO A 221 -12.39 9.12 48.48
CA PRO A 221 -13.10 10.34 48.85
C PRO A 221 -12.85 10.55 50.35
N PRO A 222 -12.39 11.76 50.76
CA PRO A 222 -11.97 11.99 52.13
C PRO A 222 -13.05 11.42 53.02
N VAL A 223 -12.70 10.45 53.87
CA VAL A 223 -13.62 9.90 54.83
C VAL A 223 -14.00 11.08 55.70
N ILE A 224 -15.16 11.69 55.42
CA ILE A 224 -15.75 12.71 56.25
C ILE A 224 -16.14 11.94 57.51
N THR A 225 -15.20 11.85 58.45
CA THR A 225 -15.53 11.55 59.83
C THR A 225 -16.38 12.73 60.28
N THR A 226 -17.71 12.60 60.10
CA THR A 226 -18.68 13.45 60.75
C THR A 226 -18.51 13.22 62.25
N SER A 227 -17.60 13.97 62.86
CA SER A 227 -17.57 14.18 64.29
C SER A 227 -18.94 14.75 64.65
N ALA A 228 -19.79 13.89 65.18
CA ALA A 228 -21.11 14.23 65.64
C ALA A 228 -20.96 15.17 66.85
N ASN A 229 -20.88 16.47 66.59
CA ASN A 229 -21.23 17.50 67.56
C ASN A 229 -21.61 18.80 66.83
N SER A 230 -22.88 19.18 67.00
CA SER A 230 -23.45 20.54 66.82
C SER A 230 -24.00 20.94 65.44
N PRO A 231 -24.88 21.96 65.35
CA PRO A 231 -26.30 21.78 65.01
C PRO A 231 -26.65 22.25 63.59
N ALA A 232 -27.86 21.88 63.17
CA ALA A 232 -28.48 22.11 61.87
C ALA A 232 -28.10 23.44 61.18
N VAL A 233 -27.45 23.32 60.02
CA VAL A 233 -27.30 24.41 59.05
C VAL A 233 -27.87 23.96 57.71
N THR A 234 -28.73 24.83 57.19
CA THR A 234 -29.57 24.71 55.99
C THR A 234 -28.78 24.43 54.70
N PRO A 235 -29.28 23.58 53.79
CA PRO A 235 -28.53 23.18 52.59
C PRO A 235 -28.50 24.28 51.51
N ILE A 236 -27.32 24.47 50.91
CA ILE A 236 -27.06 25.31 49.73
C ILE A 236 -27.05 24.40 48.48
N PRO A 237 -27.61 24.83 47.33
CA PRO A 237 -27.84 23.96 46.18
C PRO A 237 -26.55 23.64 45.39
N THR A 238 -26.47 22.39 44.95
CA THR A 238 -25.40 21.79 44.16
C THR A 238 -25.42 22.29 42.72
N VAL A 239 -24.29 22.84 42.24
CA VAL A 239 -24.09 23.22 40.84
C VAL A 239 -23.42 22.05 40.10
N ALA A 240 -24.08 21.57 39.03
CA ALA A 240 -23.55 20.52 38.15
C ALA A 240 -22.49 21.11 37.19
N ALA A 241 -21.29 20.54 37.18
CA ALA A 241 -20.25 20.88 36.24
C ALA A 241 -20.36 20.00 34.97
N THR A 242 -20.64 20.64 33.84
CA THR A 242 -20.60 20.02 32.51
C THR A 242 -19.39 20.55 31.76
N THR A 243 -18.45 19.69 31.37
CA THR A 243 -17.35 20.05 30.47
C THR A 243 -17.62 19.47 29.09
N GLN A 244 -17.81 20.36 28.12
CA GLN A 244 -17.97 20.04 26.70
C GLN A 244 -16.71 20.51 25.97
N GLN A 245 -16.00 19.60 25.29
CA GLN A 245 -14.75 19.88 24.59
C GLN A 245 -15.04 19.96 23.09
N THR A 246 -14.79 21.14 22.51
CA THR A 246 -14.94 21.41 21.06
C THR A 246 -13.58 21.28 20.40
N ALA A 247 -13.46 20.42 19.38
CA ALA A 247 -12.24 20.25 18.59
C ALA A 247 -12.31 21.09 17.31
N THR A 248 -11.27 21.87 17.05
CA THR A 248 -11.05 22.62 15.80
C THR A 248 -10.15 21.82 14.85
N PRO A 249 -10.44 21.75 13.54
CA PRO A 249 -9.60 21.02 12.59
C PRO A 249 -8.39 21.86 12.12
N MET A 250 -7.24 21.20 11.97
CA MET A 250 -6.04 21.77 11.34
C MET A 250 -5.97 21.46 9.83
N PRO A 251 -5.30 22.31 9.03
CA PRO A 251 -5.21 22.16 7.59
C PRO A 251 -4.19 21.12 7.15
N VAL A 252 -4.52 20.39 6.08
CA VAL A 252 -3.68 19.38 5.43
C VAL A 252 -2.73 20.04 4.43
N ALA A 253 -1.42 19.84 4.60
CA ALA A 253 -0.41 20.28 3.63
C ALA A 253 -0.21 19.20 2.55
N SER A 254 -0.34 19.60 1.28
CA SER A 254 0.01 18.77 0.11
C SER A 254 1.48 18.96 -0.25
N THR A 255 2.22 17.86 -0.37
CA THR A 255 3.61 17.84 -0.83
C THR A 255 3.70 17.36 -2.28
N THR A 256 4.15 18.26 -3.15
CA THR A 256 4.48 17.97 -4.56
C THR A 256 5.90 17.40 -4.64
N ILE A 257 6.05 16.18 -5.14
CA ILE A 257 7.36 15.54 -5.37
C ILE A 257 7.84 15.87 -6.79
N LYS A 258 9.01 16.53 -6.89
CA LYS A 258 9.71 16.77 -8.16
C LYS A 258 10.48 15.53 -8.59
N SER A 259 10.28 15.13 -9.84
CA SER A 259 11.01 14.08 -10.55
C SER A 259 12.47 14.48 -10.80
N LEU A 260 13.41 13.65 -10.35
CA LEU A 260 14.84 13.74 -10.68
C LEU A 260 15.11 13.02 -11.99
N GLY A 261 15.59 13.77 -12.99
CA GLY A 261 16.02 13.21 -14.28
C GLY A 261 17.33 12.45 -14.16
N VAL A 262 17.36 11.23 -14.69
CA VAL A 262 18.58 10.41 -14.81
C VAL A 262 19.07 10.46 -16.25
N HIS A 263 20.32 10.87 -16.44
CA HIS A 263 21.00 10.89 -17.74
C HIS A 263 21.46 9.48 -18.12
N SER A 264 21.11 9.06 -19.34
CA SER A 264 21.51 7.79 -19.94
C SER A 264 22.78 7.97 -20.76
N TYR A 265 23.86 7.29 -20.39
CA TYR A 265 25.08 7.18 -21.20
C TYR A 265 24.99 5.89 -22.04
N SER A 266 24.76 6.09 -23.33
CA SER A 266 24.50 5.08 -24.36
C SER A 266 25.79 4.53 -24.97
N VAL A 267 25.95 3.20 -24.95
CA VAL A 267 26.30 2.24 -26.03
C VAL A 267 27.45 2.53 -27.02
N SER A 268 28.03 3.73 -27.08
CA SER A 268 29.04 4.11 -28.09
C SER A 268 30.41 3.43 -27.93
N VAL A 269 30.70 2.81 -26.77
CA VAL A 269 32.01 2.17 -26.52
C VAL A 269 32.13 0.81 -27.21
N LEU A 270 31.04 0.07 -27.41
CA LEU A 270 31.11 -1.30 -27.94
C LEU A 270 31.35 -1.34 -29.47
N MET A 271 30.89 -0.34 -30.21
CA MET A 271 31.08 -0.28 -31.67
C MET A 271 32.53 0.06 -32.07
N ILE A 272 33.27 0.77 -31.23
CA ILE A 272 34.66 1.14 -31.52
C ILE A 272 35.60 -0.08 -31.41
N PHE A 273 35.32 -1.01 -30.48
CA PHE A 273 36.14 -2.23 -30.33
C PHE A 273 35.96 -3.23 -31.47
N LEU A 274 34.76 -3.33 -32.06
CA LEU A 274 34.53 -4.22 -33.21
C LEU A 274 35.23 -3.72 -34.48
N SER A 275 35.30 -2.41 -34.71
CA SER A 275 36.03 -1.88 -35.88
C SER A 275 37.54 -2.11 -35.83
N LEU A 276 38.15 -2.16 -34.63
CA LEU A 276 39.58 -2.39 -34.48
C LEU A 276 39.98 -3.86 -34.70
N PHE A 277 39.06 -4.78 -34.44
CA PHE A 277 39.31 -6.22 -34.64
C PHE A 277 39.29 -6.66 -36.11
N PHE A 278 38.66 -5.88 -37.00
CA PHE A 278 38.61 -6.17 -38.44
C PHE A 278 39.68 -5.44 -39.26
N LEU A 279 40.51 -4.59 -38.63
CA LEU A 279 41.63 -3.89 -39.28
C LEU A 279 43.01 -4.47 -38.91
N SER A 280 43.07 -5.52 -38.10
CA SER A 280 44.30 -6.29 -37.81
C SER A 280 44.31 -7.60 -38.58
#